data_AF-A0A6I8T414-F1
#
_entry.id   AF-A0A6I8T414-F1
#
_cell.length_a   1.000
_cell.length_b   1.000
_cell.length_c   1.000
_cell.angle_alpha   90.00
_cell.angle_beta   90.00
_cell.angle_gamma   90.00
#
_symmetry.space_group_name_H-M   'P 1'
#
loop_
_entity.id
_entity.type
_entity.pdbx_description
1 polymer ?
#
loop_
_entity_poly.entity_id
_entity_poly.type
_entity_poly.pdbx_seq_one_letter_code
_entity_poly.pdbx_strand_id
1 'polypeptide(L)'
;MGDLQKVIRYLRVRQVSLALTVFGCAAVFYIYGYKVLLILIWQNLTFYAIGHWTKSAAVLWIKAFLWIAMINSVKILFFYDQLNVLLDIDNDKLLEFSIIISWNVIKCTCFCLDRVNARGNAQNYKFVDLLGYSFYFPLLLFGPVIIYERFKECQKVRWPMESLNTLERLKTLVMRLIICFFWALVMEAGQHFFYINVIQLDLKLLQHVNLWALYGLGYMMGQFFYVKYVVFYGIGIAFGTFDGVLMPHKPICIGRVHLYSDMWKFFDRGLYEFLFKYIYTQLCTKTSSNTRKIFASSITFIFIYIWHGLYTFVMIWSALNWICIVMEGFVKNVFGTNTKLGALVGTHVFVLSVLSNFFFFAREEVGYIYIRRTYFESVFNYVVLYAVAYCFFRTGEFIKSVEGDRKYSLKKSY
;
A
#
# COMPACT_ATOMS: atom_id res chain seq x y z
N MET A 1 -33.65 -4.73 -1.78
CA MET A 1 -32.17 -4.61 -1.97
C MET A 1 -31.54 -5.81 -2.71
N GLY A 2 -32.14 -7.01 -2.68
CA GLY A 2 -31.68 -8.18 -3.47
C GLY A 2 -31.99 -8.14 -4.98
N ASP A 3 -32.93 -7.29 -5.41
CA ASP A 3 -33.33 -7.21 -6.81
C ASP A 3 -32.43 -6.35 -7.68
N LEU A 4 -31.68 -5.39 -7.13
CA LEU A 4 -30.78 -4.55 -7.93
C LEU A 4 -29.63 -5.39 -8.53
N GLN A 5 -29.07 -6.32 -7.75
CA GLN A 5 -28.00 -7.21 -8.22
C GLN A 5 -28.51 -8.31 -9.16
N LYS A 6 -29.75 -8.79 -8.97
CA LYS A 6 -30.39 -9.72 -9.91
C LYS A 6 -30.75 -9.04 -11.23
N VAL A 7 -31.25 -7.80 -11.19
CA VAL A 7 -31.55 -6.99 -12.38
C VAL A 7 -30.27 -6.68 -13.16
N ILE A 8 -29.17 -6.32 -12.49
CA ILE A 8 -27.85 -6.13 -13.12
C ILE A 8 -27.33 -7.43 -13.76
N ARG A 9 -27.58 -8.60 -13.14
CA ARG A 9 -27.23 -9.93 -13.66
C ARG A 9 -28.10 -10.36 -14.85
N TYR A 10 -29.41 -10.08 -14.81
CA TYR A 10 -30.36 -10.49 -15.85
C TYR A 10 -30.28 -9.59 -17.09
N LEU A 11 -29.85 -8.33 -16.92
CA LEU A 11 -29.72 -7.35 -18.01
C LEU A 11 -28.55 -7.58 -18.98
N ARG A 12 -27.76 -8.67 -18.89
CA ARG A 12 -26.57 -8.88 -19.73
C ARG A 12 -25.78 -7.57 -19.91
N VAL A 13 -25.41 -6.90 -18.82
CA VAL A 13 -24.69 -5.62 -18.94
C VAL A 13 -23.34 -5.90 -19.57
N ARG A 14 -23.27 -5.74 -20.88
CA ARG A 14 -22.11 -5.89 -21.78
C ARG A 14 -20.98 -4.90 -21.45
N GLN A 15 -21.09 -4.17 -20.32
CA GLN A 15 -20.20 -3.12 -19.85
C GLN A 15 -20.23 -3.00 -18.30
N VAL A 16 -19.75 -4.01 -17.56
CA VAL A 16 -19.57 -3.93 -16.08
C VAL A 16 -18.85 -2.63 -15.68
N SER A 17 -17.85 -2.21 -16.46
CA SER A 17 -17.13 -0.95 -16.31
C SER A 17 -18.03 0.28 -16.30
N LEU A 18 -19.08 0.31 -17.11
CA LEU A 18 -20.03 1.44 -17.17
C LEU A 18 -20.84 1.53 -15.89
N ALA A 19 -21.36 0.41 -15.39
CA ALA A 19 -22.13 0.39 -14.14
C ALA A 19 -21.26 0.85 -12.95
N LEU A 20 -20.02 0.35 -12.87
CA LEU A 20 -19.06 0.78 -11.85
C LEU A 20 -18.71 2.26 -11.99
N THR A 21 -18.55 2.76 -13.21
CA THR A 21 -18.31 4.19 -13.48
C THR A 21 -19.47 5.04 -12.99
N VAL A 22 -20.71 4.72 -13.37
CA VAL A 22 -21.89 5.51 -12.99
C VAL A 22 -22.03 5.55 -11.47
N PHE A 23 -21.92 4.40 -10.80
CA PHE A 23 -22.01 4.32 -9.35
C PHE A 23 -20.88 5.11 -8.66
N GLY A 24 -19.63 4.93 -9.11
CA GLY A 24 -18.49 5.62 -8.54
C GLY A 24 -18.52 7.13 -8.75
N CYS A 25 -18.90 7.59 -9.95
CA CYS A 25 -19.09 9.01 -10.23
C CYS A 25 -20.21 9.61 -9.37
N ALA A 26 -21.33 8.91 -9.21
CA ALA A 26 -22.43 9.35 -8.34
C ALA A 26 -21.99 9.44 -6.87
N ALA A 27 -21.23 8.46 -6.39
CA ALA A 27 -20.67 8.49 -5.03
C ALA A 27 -19.69 9.65 -4.83
N VAL A 28 -18.77 9.88 -5.77
CA VAL A 28 -17.83 11.02 -5.72
C VAL A 28 -18.58 12.34 -5.73
N PHE A 29 -19.58 12.50 -6.61
CA PHE A 29 -20.41 13.69 -6.66
C PHE A 29 -21.14 13.94 -5.34
N TYR A 30 -21.71 12.90 -4.73
CA TYR A 30 -22.44 13.01 -3.47
C TYR A 30 -21.54 13.36 -2.28
N ILE A 31 -20.34 12.77 -2.20
CA ILE A 31 -19.43 12.94 -1.06
C ILE A 31 -18.60 14.23 -1.17
N TYR A 32 -18.04 14.49 -2.35
CA TYR A 32 -17.03 15.54 -2.60
C TYR A 32 -17.49 16.65 -3.55
N GLY A 33 -18.66 16.53 -4.17
CA GLY A 33 -19.19 17.52 -5.11
C GLY A 33 -18.66 17.41 -6.54
N TYR A 34 -19.22 18.24 -7.42
CA TYR A 34 -18.95 18.18 -8.86
C TYR A 34 -17.54 18.63 -9.24
N LYS A 35 -16.95 19.59 -8.51
CA LYS A 35 -15.60 20.12 -8.81
C LYS A 35 -14.54 19.02 -8.71
N VAL A 36 -14.60 18.22 -7.65
CA VAL A 36 -13.73 17.05 -7.45
C VAL A 36 -13.94 16.00 -8.53
N LEU A 37 -15.21 15.68 -8.86
CA LEU A 37 -15.54 14.75 -9.93
C LEU A 37 -14.93 15.18 -11.28
N LEU A 38 -15.05 16.46 -11.63
CA LEU A 38 -14.50 17.00 -12.88
C LEU A 38 -12.97 16.87 -12.94
N ILE A 39 -12.27 17.12 -11.83
CA ILE A 39 -10.81 16.95 -11.77
C ILE A 39 -10.41 15.48 -11.99
N LEU A 40 -11.12 14.53 -11.36
CA LEU A 40 -10.83 13.10 -11.53
C LEU A 40 -11.14 12.62 -12.95
N ILE A 41 -12.25 13.05 -13.55
CA ILE A 41 -12.57 12.76 -14.96
C ILE A 41 -11.50 13.35 -15.89
N TRP A 42 -11.09 14.60 -15.64
CA TRP A 42 -10.05 15.28 -16.40
C TRP A 42 -8.71 14.54 -16.33
N GLN A 43 -8.30 14.09 -15.15
CA GLN A 43 -7.10 13.28 -14.98
C GLN A 43 -7.16 12.01 -15.84
N ASN A 44 -8.23 11.23 -15.73
CA ASN A 44 -8.43 10.00 -16.52
C ASN A 44 -8.44 10.28 -18.03
N LEU A 45 -9.18 11.29 -18.48
CA LEU A 45 -9.29 11.67 -19.88
C LEU A 45 -7.92 12.01 -20.46
N THR A 46 -7.14 12.83 -19.76
CA THR A 46 -5.86 13.30 -20.28
C THR A 46 -4.79 12.21 -20.30
N PHE A 47 -4.80 11.26 -19.36
CA PHE A 47 -3.95 10.06 -19.42
C PHE A 47 -4.34 9.18 -20.61
N TYR A 48 -5.63 8.91 -20.80
CA TYR A 48 -6.11 8.06 -21.89
C TYR A 48 -5.81 8.66 -23.27
N ALA A 49 -6.06 9.96 -23.45
CA ALA A 49 -5.82 10.67 -24.70
C ALA A 49 -4.33 10.68 -25.08
N ILE A 50 -3.45 11.03 -24.13
CA ILE A 50 -2.00 11.03 -24.37
C ILE A 50 -1.47 9.62 -24.64
N GLY A 51 -1.93 8.62 -23.89
CA GLY A 51 -1.58 7.23 -24.15
C GLY A 51 -2.08 6.73 -25.52
N HIS A 52 -3.22 7.23 -25.98
CA HIS A 52 -3.76 6.92 -27.30
C HIS A 52 -2.93 7.51 -28.45
N TRP A 53 -2.59 8.80 -28.35
CA TRP A 53 -1.90 9.52 -29.42
C TRP A 53 -0.40 9.21 -29.47
N THR A 54 0.28 9.23 -28.32
CA THR A 54 1.75 9.11 -28.29
C THR A 54 2.22 7.66 -28.34
N LYS A 55 1.41 6.72 -27.84
CA LYS A 55 1.76 5.30 -27.67
C LYS A 55 3.14 5.08 -27.02
N SER A 56 3.59 6.04 -26.20
CA SER A 56 4.94 6.07 -25.62
C SER A 56 4.89 5.94 -24.10
N ALA A 57 5.58 4.93 -23.57
CA ALA A 57 5.71 4.74 -22.13
C ALA A 57 6.43 5.91 -21.45
N ALA A 58 7.41 6.53 -22.12
CA ALA A 58 8.16 7.66 -21.58
C ALA A 58 7.26 8.88 -21.35
N VAL A 59 6.38 9.20 -22.32
CA VAL A 59 5.45 10.33 -22.19
C VAL A 59 4.43 10.10 -21.08
N LEU A 60 3.97 8.85 -20.90
CA LEU A 60 3.08 8.49 -19.79
C LEU A 60 3.75 8.67 -18.42
N TRP A 61 5.03 8.29 -18.29
CA TRP A 61 5.79 8.53 -17.06
C TRP A 61 6.01 10.01 -16.80
N ILE A 62 6.38 10.80 -17.81
CA ILE A 62 6.47 12.26 -17.69
C ILE A 62 5.15 12.84 -17.18
N LYS A 63 4.02 12.40 -17.75
CA LYS A 63 2.69 12.82 -17.29
C LYS A 63 2.41 12.42 -15.84
N ALA A 64 2.77 11.20 -15.44
CA ALA A 64 2.63 10.75 -14.06
C ALA A 64 3.42 11.64 -13.10
N PHE A 65 4.68 11.94 -13.43
CA PHE A 65 5.53 12.83 -12.63
C PHE A 65 5.00 14.27 -12.58
N LEU A 66 4.45 14.80 -13.68
CA LEU A 66 3.82 16.13 -13.68
C LEU A 66 2.62 16.19 -12.75
N TRP A 67 1.76 15.16 -12.75
CA TRP A 67 0.65 15.07 -11.80
C TRP A 67 1.12 14.93 -10.35
N ILE A 68 2.14 14.10 -10.10
CA ILE A 68 2.71 13.95 -8.75
C ILE A 68 3.32 15.27 -8.27
N ALA A 69 4.04 15.99 -9.13
CA ALA A 69 4.60 17.30 -8.82
C ALA A 69 3.49 18.30 -8.48
N MET A 70 2.43 18.36 -9.29
CA MET A 70 1.26 19.22 -9.01
C MET A 70 0.63 18.89 -7.64
N ILE A 71 0.39 17.60 -7.36
CA ILE A 71 -0.19 17.17 -6.08
C ILE A 71 0.72 17.54 -4.91
N ASN A 72 2.03 17.35 -5.04
CA ASN A 72 2.99 17.69 -3.98
C ASN A 72 3.10 19.20 -3.75
N SER A 73 2.98 20.03 -4.79
CA SER A 73 2.92 21.48 -4.63
C SER A 73 1.68 21.92 -3.84
N VAL A 74 0.55 21.25 -4.05
CA VAL A 74 -0.72 21.52 -3.34
C VAL A 74 -0.66 21.10 -1.86
N LYS A 75 0.15 20.10 -1.50
CA LYS A 75 0.34 19.67 -0.10
C LYS A 75 1.08 20.71 0.75
N ILE A 76 1.62 21.77 0.15
CA ILE A 76 2.18 22.90 0.90
C ILE A 76 1.00 23.66 1.54
N LEU A 77 1.04 23.82 2.87
CA LEU A 77 -0.04 24.40 3.70
C LEU A 77 -0.73 25.62 3.07
N PHE A 78 0.05 26.51 2.45
CA PHE A 78 -0.45 27.72 1.77
C PHE A 78 -1.48 27.44 0.66
N PHE A 79 -1.30 26.38 -0.13
CA PHE A 79 -2.23 26.00 -1.20
C PHE A 79 -3.40 25.16 -0.68
N TYR A 80 -3.23 24.53 0.49
CA TYR A 80 -4.26 23.68 1.09
C TYR A 80 -5.51 24.49 1.47
N ASP A 81 -5.33 25.62 2.15
CA ASP A 81 -6.43 26.50 2.57
C ASP A 81 -7.17 27.11 1.38
N GLN A 82 -6.44 27.54 0.34
CA GLN A 82 -7.04 28.07 -0.87
C GLN A 82 -7.83 27.00 -1.64
N LEU A 83 -7.35 25.76 -1.64
CA LEU A 83 -7.99 24.66 -2.35
C LEU A 83 -9.29 24.21 -1.67
N ASN A 84 -9.35 24.22 -0.34
CA ASN A 84 -10.60 23.97 0.38
C ASN A 84 -11.71 24.94 -0.04
N VAL A 85 -11.40 26.24 -0.09
CA VAL A 85 -12.35 27.28 -0.51
C VAL A 85 -12.74 27.10 -1.98
N LEU A 86 -11.77 26.81 -2.85
CA LEU A 86 -12.03 26.59 -4.27
C LEU A 86 -12.93 25.37 -4.51
N LEU A 87 -12.67 24.26 -3.83
CA LEU A 87 -13.39 22.99 -3.99
C LEU A 87 -14.69 22.93 -3.21
N ASP A 88 -14.90 23.83 -2.24
CA ASP A 88 -16.05 23.85 -1.33
C ASP A 88 -16.17 22.54 -0.52
N ILE A 89 -15.03 22.11 0.06
CA ILE A 89 -14.92 20.91 0.89
C ILE A 89 -14.13 21.21 2.16
N ASP A 90 -14.38 20.44 3.22
CA ASP A 90 -13.64 20.53 4.49
C ASP A 90 -12.23 19.91 4.38
N ASN A 91 -11.43 20.14 5.43
CA ASN A 91 -10.04 19.68 5.52
C ASN A 91 -9.91 18.15 5.43
N ASP A 92 -10.86 17.40 5.97
CA ASP A 92 -10.82 15.93 6.01
C ASP A 92 -11.10 15.37 4.60
N LYS A 93 -12.12 15.91 3.93
CA LYS A 93 -12.42 15.60 2.53
C LYS A 93 -11.30 16.00 1.58
N LEU A 94 -10.60 17.11 1.85
CA LEU A 94 -9.45 17.49 1.04
C LEU A 94 -8.29 16.49 1.21
N LEU A 95 -8.07 15.99 2.42
CA LEU A 95 -7.07 14.95 2.66
C LEU A 95 -7.42 13.65 1.93
N GLU A 96 -8.69 13.22 2.02
CA GLU A 96 -9.19 12.07 1.27
C GLU A 96 -9.05 12.27 -0.24
N PHE A 97 -9.40 13.45 -0.76
CA PHE A 97 -9.22 13.78 -2.17
C PHE A 97 -7.75 13.71 -2.60
N SER A 98 -6.82 14.21 -1.78
CA SER A 98 -5.38 14.11 -2.03
C SER A 98 -4.91 12.66 -2.15
N ILE A 99 -5.47 11.76 -1.33
CA ILE A 99 -5.20 10.32 -1.40
C ILE A 99 -5.80 9.72 -2.68
N ILE A 100 -7.06 10.03 -2.98
CA ILE A 100 -7.77 9.51 -4.17
C ILE A 100 -7.04 9.92 -5.45
N ILE A 101 -6.68 11.20 -5.61
CA ILE A 101 -6.01 11.69 -6.81
C ILE A 101 -4.60 11.09 -6.96
N SER A 102 -3.89 10.88 -5.85
CA SER A 102 -2.57 10.23 -5.80
C SER A 102 -2.62 8.77 -6.25
N TRP A 103 -3.62 8.01 -5.76
CA TRP A 103 -3.85 6.64 -6.21
C TRP A 103 -4.34 6.58 -7.65
N ASN A 104 -5.15 7.55 -8.08
CA ASN A 104 -5.65 7.59 -9.45
C ASN A 104 -4.52 7.84 -10.46
N VAL A 105 -3.45 8.56 -10.10
CA VAL A 105 -2.22 8.62 -10.93
C VAL A 105 -1.65 7.22 -11.18
N ILE A 106 -1.54 6.39 -10.14
CA ILE A 106 -1.04 5.01 -10.26
C ILE A 106 -1.96 4.17 -11.14
N LYS A 107 -3.28 4.26 -10.92
CA LYS A 107 -4.30 3.55 -11.72
C LYS A 107 -4.23 3.94 -13.21
N CYS A 108 -4.20 5.24 -13.51
CA CYS A 108 -4.10 5.73 -14.88
C CYS A 108 -2.80 5.29 -15.54
N THR A 109 -1.68 5.42 -14.83
CA THR A 109 -0.36 5.01 -15.32
C THR A 109 -0.33 3.53 -15.67
N CYS A 110 -0.78 2.64 -14.77
CA CYS A 110 -0.74 1.21 -15.01
C CYS A 110 -1.65 0.79 -16.17
N PHE A 111 -2.87 1.35 -16.27
CA PHE A 111 -3.80 1.06 -17.36
C PHE A 111 -3.21 1.47 -18.71
N CYS A 112 -2.68 2.69 -18.79
CA CYS A 112 -2.14 3.23 -20.04
C CYS A 112 -0.86 2.51 -20.47
N LEU A 113 0.03 2.14 -19.54
CA LEU A 113 1.22 1.34 -19.84
C LEU A 113 0.84 -0.06 -20.34
N ASP A 114 -0.11 -0.74 -19.69
CA ASP A 114 -0.60 -2.04 -20.15
C ASP A 114 -1.20 -1.95 -21.56
N ARG A 115 -1.96 -0.88 -21.85
CA ARG A 115 -2.53 -0.63 -23.19
C ARG A 115 -1.46 -0.43 -24.25
N VAL A 116 -0.42 0.37 -23.97
CA VAL A 116 0.71 0.58 -24.89
C VAL A 116 1.44 -0.73 -25.17
N ASN A 117 1.61 -1.57 -24.15
CA ASN A 117 2.31 -2.85 -24.26
C ASN A 117 1.46 -3.98 -24.86
N ALA A 118 0.17 -3.76 -25.13
CA ALA A 118 -0.78 -4.82 -25.49
C ALA A 118 -0.64 -5.42 -26.92
N ARG A 119 0.48 -5.20 -27.65
CA ARG A 119 0.84 -5.78 -28.97
C ARG A 119 -0.36 -6.24 -29.85
N GLY A 120 -1.21 -5.31 -30.28
CA GLY A 120 -2.38 -5.57 -31.14
C GLY A 120 -3.73 -5.70 -30.42
N ASN A 121 -3.74 -5.92 -29.10
CA ASN A 121 -4.93 -6.01 -28.27
C ASN A 121 -5.30 -4.69 -27.57
N ALA A 122 -4.76 -3.55 -28.02
CA ALA A 122 -5.03 -2.24 -27.42
C ALA A 122 -6.50 -1.82 -27.50
N GLN A 123 -7.29 -2.42 -28.41
CA GLN A 123 -8.74 -2.21 -28.53
C GLN A 123 -9.54 -2.79 -27.34
N ASN A 124 -8.92 -3.70 -26.57
CA ASN A 124 -9.49 -4.27 -25.34
C ASN A 124 -9.30 -3.37 -24.12
N TYR A 125 -8.85 -2.13 -24.31
CA TYR A 125 -8.60 -1.13 -23.27
C TYR A 125 -9.35 0.15 -23.65
N LYS A 126 -10.66 0.17 -23.37
CA LYS A 126 -11.52 1.31 -23.71
C LYS A 126 -11.49 2.35 -22.60
N PHE A 127 -11.85 3.59 -22.94
CA PHE A 127 -11.92 4.66 -21.95
C PHE A 127 -12.90 4.35 -20.81
N VAL A 128 -14.04 3.73 -21.12
CA VAL A 128 -15.01 3.27 -20.11
C VAL A 128 -14.41 2.24 -19.13
N ASP A 129 -13.43 1.44 -19.57
CA ASP A 129 -12.75 0.48 -18.70
C ASP A 129 -11.79 1.17 -17.75
N LEU A 130 -11.10 2.22 -18.21
CA LEU A 130 -10.31 3.10 -17.34
C LEU A 130 -11.20 3.78 -16.31
N LEU A 131 -12.33 4.36 -16.73
CA LEU A 131 -13.26 4.99 -15.80
C LEU A 131 -13.81 3.99 -14.78
N GLY A 132 -14.22 2.80 -15.21
CA GLY A 132 -14.74 1.77 -14.30
C GLY A 132 -13.70 1.30 -13.27
N TYR A 133 -12.44 1.25 -13.68
CA TYR A 133 -11.31 0.91 -12.80
C TYR A 133 -10.95 2.03 -11.82
N SER A 134 -10.87 3.27 -12.31
CA SER A 134 -10.53 4.45 -11.54
C SER A 134 -11.60 4.79 -10.49
N PHE A 135 -12.87 4.75 -10.90
CA PHE A 135 -14.05 5.04 -10.08
C PHE A 135 -14.61 3.79 -9.39
N TYR A 136 -13.90 2.66 -9.36
CA TYR A 136 -14.34 1.52 -8.59
C TYR A 136 -14.39 1.86 -7.10
N PHE A 137 -15.61 2.12 -6.60
CA PHE A 137 -15.84 2.76 -5.30
C PHE A 137 -15.15 2.07 -4.11
N PRO A 138 -15.17 0.72 -3.97
CA PRO A 138 -14.46 0.06 -2.89
C PRO A 138 -12.96 0.33 -2.86
N LEU A 139 -12.32 0.62 -4.00
CA LEU A 139 -10.89 0.93 -4.09
C LEU A 139 -10.62 2.40 -4.40
N LEU A 140 -11.61 3.27 -4.22
CA LEU A 140 -11.43 4.71 -4.41
C LEU A 140 -10.61 5.28 -3.24
N LEU A 141 -11.08 5.05 -2.02
CA LEU A 141 -10.42 5.45 -0.77
C LEU A 141 -10.08 4.25 0.12
N PHE A 142 -11.00 3.29 0.26
CA PHE A 142 -10.93 2.20 1.22
C PHE A 142 -10.40 0.90 0.63
N GLY A 143 -9.14 0.84 0.22
CA GLY A 143 -8.61 -0.43 -0.27
C GLY A 143 -7.18 -0.36 -0.77
N PRO A 144 -6.54 -1.52 -0.99
CA PRO A 144 -5.26 -1.55 -1.66
C PRO A 144 -5.47 -1.11 -3.11
N VAL A 145 -4.56 -0.28 -3.63
CA VAL A 145 -4.47 -0.13 -5.09
C VAL A 145 -4.23 -1.51 -5.70
N ILE A 146 -4.82 -1.83 -6.83
CA ILE A 146 -4.55 -3.09 -7.54
C ILE A 146 -4.11 -2.74 -8.93
N ILE A 147 -3.23 -3.52 -9.56
CA ILE A 147 -2.91 -3.32 -10.97
C ILE A 147 -4.11 -3.65 -11.86
N TYR A 148 -4.23 -3.00 -13.03
CA TYR A 148 -5.38 -3.17 -13.92
C TYR A 148 -5.63 -4.62 -14.34
N GLU A 149 -4.59 -5.44 -14.48
CA GLU A 149 -4.71 -6.87 -14.78
C GLU A 149 -5.63 -7.62 -13.81
N ARG A 150 -5.53 -7.35 -12.49
CA ARG A 150 -6.41 -7.95 -11.48
C ARG A 150 -7.87 -7.50 -11.61
N PHE A 151 -8.07 -6.26 -12.04
CA PHE A 151 -9.39 -5.68 -12.27
C PHE A 151 -10.01 -6.21 -13.57
N LYS A 152 -9.23 -6.29 -14.65
CA LYS A 152 -9.69 -6.76 -15.96
C LYS A 152 -10.25 -8.19 -15.93
N GLU A 153 -9.78 -9.04 -15.02
CA GLU A 153 -10.33 -10.39 -14.85
C GLU A 153 -11.83 -10.38 -14.47
N CYS A 154 -12.31 -9.39 -13.70
CA CYS A 154 -13.74 -9.29 -13.39
C CYS A 154 -14.58 -8.89 -14.62
N GLN A 155 -13.95 -8.27 -15.64
CA GLN A 155 -14.61 -7.83 -16.88
C GLN A 155 -14.73 -8.94 -17.94
N LYS A 156 -13.91 -10.00 -17.88
CA LYS A 156 -13.84 -11.04 -18.93
C LYS A 156 -15.05 -11.99 -18.99
N VAL A 157 -15.97 -11.93 -18.02
CA VAL A 157 -17.18 -12.78 -17.91
C VAL A 157 -16.86 -14.27 -17.68
N ARG A 158 -17.61 -14.95 -16.79
CA ARG A 158 -17.53 -16.41 -16.49
C ARG A 158 -16.24 -16.94 -15.83
N TRP A 159 -15.82 -16.37 -14.70
CA TRP A 159 -14.92 -17.08 -13.75
C TRP A 159 -15.78 -17.87 -12.72
N PRO A 160 -15.26 -18.94 -12.07
CA PRO A 160 -15.99 -20.07 -11.46
C PRO A 160 -16.84 -19.75 -10.23
N MET A 161 -17.22 -18.48 -10.04
CA MET A 161 -18.21 -18.05 -9.07
C MET A 161 -19.65 -18.44 -9.44
N GLU A 162 -19.90 -19.03 -10.61
CA GLU A 162 -21.14 -19.78 -10.84
C GLU A 162 -21.26 -21.00 -9.90
N SER A 163 -20.16 -21.47 -9.29
CA SER A 163 -20.17 -22.58 -8.33
C SER A 163 -20.46 -22.19 -6.87
N LEU A 164 -20.28 -20.92 -6.48
CA LEU A 164 -20.57 -20.45 -5.13
C LEU A 164 -21.97 -19.85 -5.08
N ASN A 165 -22.81 -20.39 -4.20
CA ASN A 165 -24.17 -19.91 -4.00
C ASN A 165 -24.10 -18.41 -3.63
N THR A 166 -25.00 -17.57 -4.18
CA THR A 166 -25.02 -16.13 -3.89
C THR A 166 -25.10 -15.86 -2.38
N LEU A 167 -25.73 -16.76 -1.63
CA LEU A 167 -25.77 -16.75 -0.18
C LEU A 167 -24.38 -16.92 0.47
N GLU A 168 -23.53 -17.80 -0.05
CA GLU A 168 -22.18 -18.02 0.48
C GLU A 168 -21.27 -16.81 0.24
N ARG A 169 -21.44 -16.15 -0.90
CA ARG A 169 -20.74 -14.90 -1.22
C ARG A 169 -21.15 -13.80 -0.24
N LEU A 170 -22.44 -13.65 0.00
CA LEU A 170 -22.97 -12.69 0.98
C LEU A 170 -22.49 -13.03 2.40
N LYS A 171 -22.54 -14.31 2.80
CA LYS A 171 -22.02 -14.77 4.09
C LYS A 171 -20.54 -14.43 4.24
N THR A 172 -19.73 -14.66 3.21
CA THR A 172 -18.30 -14.33 3.21
C THR A 172 -18.07 -12.83 3.32
N LEU A 173 -18.84 -12.01 2.59
CA LEU A 173 -18.79 -10.55 2.69
C LEU A 173 -19.09 -10.10 4.11
N VAL A 174 -20.23 -10.51 4.68
CA VAL A 174 -20.67 -10.15 6.03
C VAL A 174 -19.64 -10.57 7.07
N MET A 175 -19.13 -11.81 7.01
CA MET A 175 -18.10 -12.28 7.96
C MET A 175 -16.81 -11.45 7.88
N ARG A 176 -16.38 -11.07 6.66
CA ARG A 176 -15.19 -10.21 6.49
C ARG A 176 -15.42 -8.82 7.05
N LEU A 177 -16.61 -8.24 6.84
CA LEU A 177 -16.96 -6.93 7.39
C LEU A 177 -17.05 -6.97 8.92
N ILE A 178 -17.61 -8.02 9.52
CA ILE A 178 -17.62 -8.22 10.98
C ILE A 178 -16.19 -8.24 11.53
N ILE A 179 -15.27 -8.96 10.88
CA ILE A 179 -13.86 -8.99 11.30
C ILE A 179 -13.22 -7.60 11.19
N CYS A 180 -13.50 -6.85 10.12
CA CYS A 180 -12.99 -5.48 9.97
C CYS A 180 -13.54 -4.56 11.06
N PHE A 181 -14.84 -4.67 11.35
CA PHE A 181 -15.51 -3.90 12.40
C PHE A 181 -14.93 -4.23 13.78
N PHE A 182 -14.71 -5.51 14.09
CA PHE A 182 -14.03 -5.93 15.32
C PHE A 182 -12.65 -5.28 15.46
N TRP A 183 -11.81 -5.33 14.42
CA TRP A 183 -10.50 -4.70 14.46
C TRP A 183 -10.55 -3.17 14.53
N ALA A 184 -11.59 -2.55 13.95
CA ALA A 184 -11.84 -1.12 14.12
C ALA A 184 -12.15 -0.79 15.58
N LEU A 185 -13.01 -1.56 16.25
CA LEU A 185 -13.29 -1.38 17.68
C LEU A 185 -12.05 -1.58 18.55
N VAL A 186 -11.23 -2.59 18.26
CA VAL A 186 -9.95 -2.81 18.97
C VAL A 186 -9.01 -1.62 18.78
N MET A 187 -8.95 -1.06 17.58
CA MET A 187 -8.14 0.13 17.30
C MET A 187 -8.64 1.36 18.06
N GLU A 188 -9.95 1.64 18.00
CA GLU A 188 -10.58 2.76 18.71
C GLU A 188 -10.39 2.65 20.22
N ALA A 189 -10.65 1.48 20.80
CA ALA A 189 -10.40 1.23 22.22
C ALA A 189 -8.91 1.42 22.57
N GLY A 190 -8.00 0.86 21.77
CA GLY A 190 -6.57 1.02 21.99
C GLY A 190 -6.12 2.48 21.92
N GLN A 191 -6.64 3.26 20.97
CA GLN A 191 -6.33 4.68 20.84
C GLN A 191 -6.90 5.50 21.99
N HIS A 192 -8.10 5.15 22.47
CA HIS A 192 -8.73 5.79 23.62
C HIS A 192 -7.96 5.57 24.93
N PHE A 193 -7.41 4.38 25.16
CA PHE A 193 -6.74 4.07 26.43
C PHE A 193 -5.23 4.31 26.44
N PHE A 194 -4.53 4.09 25.33
CA PHE A 194 -3.06 4.16 25.32
C PHE A 194 -2.49 5.50 24.87
N TYR A 195 -3.28 6.35 24.19
CA TYR A 195 -2.87 7.68 23.72
C TYR A 195 -1.55 7.74 22.92
N ILE A 196 -1.14 6.63 22.29
CA ILE A 196 0.17 6.48 21.65
C ILE A 196 0.47 7.60 20.67
N ASN A 197 -0.52 7.98 19.84
CA ASN A 197 -0.37 9.03 18.83
C ASN A 197 -0.16 10.42 19.44
N VAL A 198 -0.81 10.72 20.58
CA VAL A 198 -0.66 12.00 21.28
C VAL A 198 0.68 12.05 22.00
N ILE A 199 1.10 10.95 22.62
CA ILE A 199 2.40 10.84 23.29
C ILE A 199 3.55 11.11 22.33
N GLN A 200 3.42 10.75 21.03
CA GLN A 200 4.47 11.05 20.04
C GLN A 200 4.69 12.57 19.83
N LEU A 201 3.73 13.41 20.20
CA LEU A 201 3.84 14.87 20.09
C LEU A 201 4.65 15.49 21.25
N ASP A 202 4.76 14.80 22.38
CA ASP A 202 5.56 15.26 23.52
C ASP A 202 7.00 14.75 23.40
N LEU A 203 7.80 15.52 22.66
CA LEU A 203 9.22 15.21 22.44
C LEU A 203 10.03 15.16 23.75
N LYS A 204 9.65 15.97 24.75
CA LYS A 204 10.33 15.99 26.05
C LYS A 204 10.06 14.69 26.79
N LEU A 205 8.82 14.23 26.81
CA LEU A 205 8.48 12.93 27.39
C LEU A 205 9.24 11.80 26.69
N LEU A 206 9.25 11.76 25.35
CA LEU A 206 9.96 10.73 24.59
C LEU A 206 11.48 10.70 24.86
N GLN A 207 12.08 11.83 25.24
CA GLN A 207 13.50 11.90 25.60
C GLN A 207 13.80 11.32 26.99
N HIS A 208 12.83 11.31 27.91
CA HIS A 208 13.07 10.99 29.32
C HIS A 208 12.36 9.72 29.81
N VAL A 209 11.33 9.25 29.08
CA VAL A 209 10.65 7.98 29.36
C VAL A 209 11.65 6.82 29.40
N ASN A 210 11.46 5.83 30.25
CA ASN A 210 12.35 4.66 30.27
C ASN A 210 12.32 3.92 28.92
N LEU A 211 13.42 3.23 28.57
CA LEU A 211 13.54 2.62 27.24
C LEU A 211 12.56 1.49 26.97
N TRP A 212 12.16 0.73 27.99
CA TRP A 212 11.14 -0.30 27.84
C TRP A 212 9.81 0.29 27.37
N ALA A 213 9.37 1.37 28.01
CA ALA A 213 8.20 2.12 27.60
C ALA A 213 8.40 2.77 26.22
N LEU A 214 9.59 3.36 25.93
CA LEU A 214 9.88 3.92 24.61
C LEU A 214 9.69 2.89 23.49
N TYR A 215 10.26 1.68 23.62
CA TYR A 215 10.12 0.64 22.62
C TYR A 215 8.70 0.09 22.54
N GLY A 216 7.99 0.00 23.67
CA GLY A 216 6.57 -0.35 23.70
C GLY A 216 5.71 0.67 22.94
N LEU A 217 5.94 1.97 23.14
CA LEU A 217 5.28 3.04 22.39
C LEU A 217 5.55 2.91 20.88
N GLY A 218 6.80 2.69 20.49
CA GLY A 218 7.19 2.50 19.09
C GLY A 218 6.55 1.28 18.45
N TYR A 219 6.49 0.15 19.18
CA TYR A 219 5.83 -1.07 18.72
C TYR A 219 4.32 -0.86 18.55
N MET A 220 3.66 -0.24 19.52
CA MET A 220 2.22 0.04 19.47
C MET A 220 1.87 1.04 18.36
N MET A 221 2.74 2.02 18.09
CA MET A 221 2.59 2.93 16.96
C MET A 221 2.56 2.14 15.63
N GLY A 222 3.51 1.20 15.45
CA GLY A 222 3.50 0.29 14.30
C GLY A 222 2.25 -0.59 14.24
N GLN A 223 1.79 -1.12 15.38
CA GLN A 223 0.60 -1.98 15.43
C GLN A 223 -0.68 -1.22 15.08
N PHE A 224 -0.86 0.00 15.56
CA PHE A 224 -2.01 0.82 15.16
C PHE A 224 -1.97 1.17 13.68
N PHE A 225 -0.78 1.48 13.15
CA PHE A 225 -0.61 1.65 11.71
C PHE A 225 -1.01 0.38 10.94
N TYR A 226 -0.55 -0.79 11.38
CA TYR A 226 -0.94 -2.07 10.78
C TYR A 226 -2.45 -2.34 10.82
N VAL A 227 -3.08 -2.22 11.99
CA VAL A 227 -4.52 -2.50 12.17
C VAL A 227 -5.36 -1.53 11.33
N LYS A 228 -4.93 -0.26 11.18
CA LYS A 228 -5.56 0.69 10.25
C LYS A 228 -5.64 0.09 8.85
N TYR A 229 -4.55 -0.42 8.31
CA TYR A 229 -4.57 -1.04 6.99
C TYR A 229 -5.36 -2.35 6.96
N VAL A 230 -5.37 -3.15 8.04
CA VAL A 230 -6.24 -4.34 8.12
C VAL A 230 -7.71 -3.97 7.96
N VAL A 231 -8.16 -2.87 8.57
CA VAL A 231 -9.55 -2.39 8.45
C VAL A 231 -9.80 -1.79 7.07
N PHE A 232 -9.03 -0.77 6.68
CA PHE A 232 -9.24 -0.04 5.42
C PHE A 232 -9.10 -0.96 4.21
N TYR A 233 -8.02 -1.76 4.14
CA TYR A 233 -7.85 -2.72 3.04
C TYR A 233 -8.79 -3.91 3.16
N GLY A 234 -9.14 -4.32 4.39
CA GLY A 234 -10.08 -5.40 4.63
C GLY A 234 -11.46 -5.11 4.03
N ILE A 235 -11.96 -3.89 4.18
CA ILE A 235 -13.24 -3.45 3.60
C ILE A 235 -13.18 -3.50 2.06
N GLY A 236 -12.17 -2.87 1.45
CA GLY A 236 -11.99 -2.90 -0.02
C GLY A 236 -11.81 -4.32 -0.57
N ILE A 237 -11.05 -5.17 0.13
CA ILE A 237 -10.87 -6.59 -0.24
C ILE A 237 -12.19 -7.36 -0.11
N ALA A 238 -13.01 -7.08 0.90
CA ALA A 238 -14.29 -7.75 1.11
C ALA A 238 -15.26 -7.47 -0.05
N PHE A 239 -15.48 -6.19 -0.38
CA PHE A 239 -16.32 -5.79 -1.50
C PHE A 239 -15.72 -6.19 -2.86
N GLY A 240 -14.41 -5.99 -3.06
CA GLY A 240 -13.71 -6.44 -4.27
C GLY A 240 -13.85 -7.93 -4.55
N THR A 241 -13.68 -8.76 -3.52
CA THR A 241 -13.87 -10.22 -3.66
C THR A 241 -15.34 -10.54 -3.93
N PHE A 242 -16.27 -9.84 -3.27
CA PHE A 242 -17.69 -10.00 -3.52
C PHE A 242 -18.03 -9.64 -4.97
N ASP A 243 -17.45 -8.59 -5.56
CA ASP A 243 -17.67 -8.16 -6.94
C ASP A 243 -16.92 -9.02 -7.98
N GLY A 244 -16.12 -10.00 -7.54
CA GLY A 244 -15.36 -10.90 -8.41
C GLY A 244 -14.03 -10.31 -8.91
N VAL A 245 -13.54 -9.23 -8.30
CA VAL A 245 -12.19 -8.70 -8.52
C VAL A 245 -11.17 -9.63 -7.87
N LEU A 246 -10.06 -9.89 -8.55
CA LEU A 246 -8.96 -10.71 -8.01
C LEU A 246 -8.17 -9.93 -6.96
N MET A 247 -8.75 -9.78 -5.77
CA MET A 247 -8.19 -8.99 -4.68
C MET A 247 -6.92 -9.62 -4.10
N PRO A 248 -5.90 -8.81 -3.75
CA PRO A 248 -4.73 -9.29 -3.03
C PRO A 248 -5.10 -9.74 -1.61
N HIS A 249 -4.24 -10.53 -0.99
CA HIS A 249 -4.39 -10.86 0.43
C HIS A 249 -4.19 -9.63 1.32
N LYS A 250 -4.83 -9.64 2.48
CA LYS A 250 -4.67 -8.62 3.53
C LYS A 250 -3.20 -8.44 3.98
N PRO A 251 -2.86 -7.27 4.54
CA PRO A 251 -1.51 -6.98 5.06
C PRO A 251 -1.04 -8.07 6.03
N ILE A 252 0.24 -8.43 5.94
CA ILE A 252 0.83 -9.37 6.90
C ILE A 252 0.99 -8.70 8.27
N CYS A 253 0.79 -9.48 9.34
CA CYS A 253 1.06 -8.99 10.70
C CYS A 253 2.52 -8.56 10.81
N ILE A 254 2.76 -7.33 11.27
CA ILE A 254 4.11 -6.78 11.39
C ILE A 254 4.94 -7.50 12.47
N GLY A 255 4.28 -8.07 13.49
CA GLY A 255 4.93 -8.77 14.60
C GLY A 255 5.57 -10.11 14.22
N ARG A 256 5.29 -10.64 13.03
CA ARG A 256 5.91 -11.87 12.51
C ARG A 256 6.95 -11.61 11.41
N VAL A 257 7.22 -10.35 11.09
CA VAL A 257 8.18 -9.97 10.04
C VAL A 257 9.58 -9.87 10.64
N HIS A 258 10.52 -10.61 10.06
CA HIS A 258 11.94 -10.54 10.41
C HIS A 258 12.80 -9.97 9.26
N LEU A 259 12.28 -10.01 8.03
CA LEU A 259 12.92 -9.44 6.84
C LEU A 259 12.08 -8.29 6.31
N TYR A 260 12.70 -7.13 6.10
CA TYR A 260 11.98 -5.99 5.56
C TYR A 260 11.70 -6.12 4.07
N SER A 261 12.46 -6.95 3.34
CA SER A 261 12.06 -7.34 1.99
C SER A 261 10.67 -8.00 1.95
N ASP A 262 10.30 -8.76 2.99
CA ASP A 262 8.95 -9.33 3.15
C ASP A 262 7.93 -8.26 3.55
N MET A 263 8.30 -7.30 4.41
CA MET A 263 7.43 -6.16 4.77
C MET A 263 6.96 -5.43 3.51
N TRP A 264 7.91 -5.01 2.67
CA TRP A 264 7.64 -4.29 1.42
C TRP A 264 6.83 -5.11 0.42
N LYS A 265 6.99 -6.43 0.41
CA LYS A 265 6.28 -7.33 -0.52
C LYS A 265 4.84 -7.63 -0.10
N PHE A 266 4.57 -7.68 1.20
CA PHE A 266 3.38 -8.31 1.73
C PHE A 266 2.51 -7.43 2.63
N PHE A 267 3.00 -6.25 3.03
CA PHE A 267 2.20 -5.26 3.74
C PHE A 267 1.21 -4.59 2.78
N ASP A 268 1.71 -3.87 1.78
CA ASP A 268 0.93 -3.32 0.68
C ASP A 268 1.28 -4.04 -0.64
N ARG A 269 0.60 -5.15 -0.87
CA ARG A 269 0.78 -5.99 -2.07
C ARG A 269 0.41 -5.24 -3.34
N GLY A 270 -0.53 -4.32 -3.24
CA GLY A 270 -1.04 -3.54 -4.35
C GLY A 270 0.01 -2.61 -4.92
N LEU A 271 0.55 -1.76 -4.04
CA LEU A 271 1.66 -0.89 -4.36
C LEU A 271 2.90 -1.70 -4.78
N TYR A 272 3.21 -2.79 -4.08
CA TYR A 272 4.34 -3.66 -4.45
C TYR A 272 4.22 -4.20 -5.89
N GLU A 273 3.05 -4.68 -6.30
CA GLU A 273 2.83 -5.18 -7.66
C GLU A 273 3.04 -4.10 -8.71
N PHE A 274 2.57 -2.87 -8.44
CA PHE A 274 2.82 -1.73 -9.31
C PHE A 274 4.32 -1.45 -9.43
N LEU A 275 5.01 -1.27 -8.30
CA LEU A 275 6.44 -0.99 -8.26
C LEU A 275 7.25 -2.09 -8.95
N PHE A 276 6.92 -3.35 -8.69
CA PHE A 276 7.62 -4.49 -9.24
C PHE A 276 7.40 -4.62 -10.75
N LYS A 277 6.16 -4.56 -11.23
CA LYS A 277 5.81 -4.75 -12.65
C LYS A 277 6.23 -3.56 -13.52
N TYR A 278 6.00 -2.32 -13.08
CA TYR A 278 6.15 -1.14 -13.93
C TYR A 278 7.49 -0.40 -13.75
N ILE A 279 8.24 -0.65 -12.67
CA ILE A 279 9.54 0.00 -12.42
C ILE A 279 10.65 -1.04 -12.34
N TYR A 280 10.64 -1.90 -11.32
CA TYR A 280 11.77 -2.78 -11.01
C TYR A 280 12.09 -3.76 -12.16
N THR A 281 11.08 -4.46 -12.69
CA THR A 281 11.27 -5.44 -13.76
C THR A 281 11.50 -4.82 -15.15
N GLN A 282 11.23 -3.52 -15.31
CA GLN A 282 11.59 -2.78 -16.52
C GLN A 282 13.09 -2.44 -16.54
N LEU A 283 13.70 -2.32 -15.37
CA LEU A 283 15.11 -1.96 -15.21
C LEU A 283 16.02 -3.18 -15.06
N CYS A 284 15.53 -4.29 -14.52
CA CYS A 284 16.33 -5.50 -14.32
C CYS A 284 15.53 -6.80 -14.49
N THR A 285 16.26 -7.89 -14.67
CA THR A 285 15.74 -9.27 -14.78
C THR A 285 16.33 -10.14 -13.67
N LYS A 286 15.81 -11.37 -13.52
CA LYS A 286 16.35 -12.35 -12.56
C LYS A 286 17.84 -12.64 -12.77
N THR A 287 18.28 -12.66 -14.03
CA THR A 287 19.67 -12.93 -14.46
C THR A 287 20.56 -11.69 -14.46
N SER A 288 20.02 -10.50 -14.16
CA SER A 288 20.81 -9.28 -14.07
C SER A 288 21.82 -9.32 -12.91
N SER A 289 22.94 -8.62 -13.09
CA SER A 289 23.97 -8.46 -12.05
C SER A 289 23.43 -7.80 -10.79
N ASN A 290 24.11 -8.01 -9.66
CA ASN A 290 23.72 -7.42 -8.37
C ASN A 290 23.70 -5.89 -8.44
N THR A 291 24.68 -5.27 -9.09
CA THR A 291 24.72 -3.80 -9.30
C THR A 291 23.48 -3.29 -10.03
N ARG A 292 23.04 -4.00 -11.09
CA ARG A 292 21.84 -3.62 -11.83
C ARG A 292 20.56 -3.79 -10.99
N LYS A 293 20.49 -4.82 -10.14
CA LYS A 293 19.38 -5.01 -9.19
C LYS A 293 19.35 -3.93 -8.11
N ILE A 294 20.51 -3.53 -7.58
CA ILE A 294 20.64 -2.43 -6.62
C ILE A 294 20.18 -1.12 -7.26
N PHE A 295 20.62 -0.83 -8.48
CA PHE A 295 20.17 0.35 -9.24
C PHE A 295 18.65 0.31 -9.50
N ALA A 296 18.09 -0.82 -9.95
CA ALA A 296 16.64 -0.94 -10.14
C ALA A 296 15.86 -0.71 -8.83
N SER A 297 16.38 -1.23 -7.71
CA SER A 297 15.79 -1.00 -6.39
C SER A 297 15.89 0.47 -5.95
N SER A 298 16.99 1.17 -6.22
CA SER A 298 17.14 2.58 -5.84
C SER A 298 16.16 3.46 -6.62
N ILE A 299 15.98 3.24 -7.92
CA ILE A 299 14.97 3.94 -8.72
C ILE A 299 13.56 3.68 -8.20
N THR A 300 13.29 2.45 -7.73
CA THR A 300 11.99 2.11 -7.13
C THR A 300 11.73 2.90 -5.83
N PHE A 301 12.74 3.03 -4.96
CA PHE A 301 12.64 3.82 -3.74
C PHE A 301 12.60 5.33 -3.98
N ILE A 302 13.29 5.83 -5.01
CA ILE A 302 13.18 7.23 -5.45
C ILE A 302 11.74 7.53 -5.89
N PHE A 303 11.09 6.62 -6.63
CA PHE A 303 9.69 6.77 -6.98
C PHE A 303 8.79 6.81 -5.74
N ILE A 304 9.00 5.91 -4.76
CA ILE A 304 8.24 5.90 -3.49
C ILE A 304 8.36 7.25 -2.77
N TYR A 305 9.59 7.79 -2.66
CA TYR A 305 9.84 9.10 -2.06
C TYR A 305 9.06 10.22 -2.77
N ILE A 306 9.22 10.32 -4.10
CA ILE A 306 8.55 11.36 -4.90
C ILE A 306 7.03 11.24 -4.81
N TRP A 307 6.49 10.02 -4.85
CA TRP A 307 5.05 9.76 -4.81
C TRP A 307 4.42 10.13 -3.45
N HIS A 308 5.08 9.79 -2.34
CA HIS A 308 4.59 10.16 -1.00
C HIS A 308 4.67 11.66 -0.74
N GLY A 309 5.76 12.31 -1.17
CA GLY A 309 5.97 13.75 -1.05
C GLY A 309 7.40 14.09 -0.71
N LEU A 310 7.82 15.30 -1.10
CA LEU A 310 9.19 15.79 -0.96
C LEU A 310 9.47 16.35 0.45
N TYR A 311 9.18 15.55 1.48
CA TYR A 311 9.48 15.88 2.87
C TYR A 311 10.73 15.16 3.35
N THR A 312 11.52 15.82 4.20
CA THR A 312 12.76 15.28 4.77
C THR A 312 12.56 13.94 5.48
N PHE A 313 11.50 13.80 6.28
CA PHE A 313 11.22 12.54 6.98
C PHE A 313 10.89 11.38 6.04
N VAL A 314 10.21 11.63 4.91
CA VAL A 314 9.93 10.62 3.87
C VAL A 314 11.21 10.25 3.14
N MET A 315 12.09 11.23 2.86
CA MET A 315 13.40 10.99 2.26
C MET A 315 14.25 10.08 3.15
N ILE A 316 14.37 10.40 4.44
CA ILE A 316 15.13 9.61 5.41
C ILE A 316 14.57 8.20 5.51
N TRP A 317 13.26 8.05 5.69
CA TRP A 317 12.60 6.75 5.76
C TRP A 317 12.85 5.91 4.49
N SER A 318 12.70 6.50 3.31
CA SER A 318 12.90 5.82 2.02
C SER A 318 14.36 5.39 1.83
N ALA A 319 15.31 6.27 2.16
CA ALA A 319 16.74 5.99 2.05
C ALA A 319 17.18 4.90 3.03
N LEU A 320 16.78 4.99 4.29
CA LEU A 320 17.10 3.97 5.30
C LEU A 320 16.51 2.61 4.95
N ASN A 321 15.26 2.55 4.48
CA ASN A 321 14.65 1.28 4.04
C ASN A 321 15.38 0.69 2.84
N TRP A 322 15.76 1.51 1.85
CA TRP A 322 16.53 1.05 0.71
C TRP A 322 17.88 0.48 1.14
N ILE A 323 18.63 1.20 1.98
CA ILE A 323 19.91 0.75 2.54
C ILE A 323 19.73 -0.58 3.27
N CYS A 324 18.71 -0.70 4.13
CA CYS A 324 18.44 -1.91 4.90
C CYS A 324 18.12 -3.12 4.01
N ILE A 325 17.37 -2.95 2.92
CA ILE A 325 17.10 -4.04 1.97
C ILE A 325 18.37 -4.48 1.25
N VAL A 326 19.23 -3.54 0.85
CA VAL A 326 20.53 -3.86 0.24
C VAL A 326 21.41 -4.62 1.24
N MET A 327 21.46 -4.16 2.49
CA MET A 327 22.18 -4.84 3.57
C MET A 327 21.60 -6.23 3.87
N GLU A 328 20.28 -6.40 3.88
CA GLU A 328 19.63 -7.71 4.04
C GLU A 328 20.05 -8.68 2.93
N GLY A 329 20.09 -8.19 1.69
CA GLY A 329 20.60 -8.96 0.54
C GLY A 329 22.07 -9.35 0.70
N PHE A 330 22.92 -8.44 1.21
CA PHE A 330 24.31 -8.72 1.52
C PHE A 330 24.47 -9.78 2.61
N VAL A 331 23.74 -9.63 3.74
CA VAL A 331 23.75 -10.59 4.85
C VAL A 331 23.39 -11.99 4.36
N LYS A 332 22.34 -12.09 3.55
CA LYS A 332 21.91 -13.35 2.95
C LYS A 332 22.99 -13.99 2.07
N ASN A 333 23.71 -13.20 1.28
CA ASN A 333 24.71 -13.70 0.36
C ASN A 333 26.02 -14.12 1.07
N VAL A 334 26.42 -13.42 2.13
CA VAL A 334 27.68 -13.65 2.84
C VAL A 334 27.55 -14.66 3.97
N PHE A 335 26.52 -14.53 4.81
CA PHE A 335 26.34 -15.37 6.00
C PHE A 335 25.35 -16.52 5.80
N GLY A 336 24.69 -16.57 4.63
CA GLY A 336 23.69 -17.57 4.29
C GLY A 336 22.31 -17.31 4.91
N THR A 337 21.28 -17.95 4.34
CA THR A 337 19.92 -17.93 4.90
C THR A 337 19.80 -18.91 6.06
N ASN A 338 19.09 -18.51 7.12
CA ASN A 338 18.74 -19.35 8.27
C ASN A 338 19.92 -19.87 9.09
N THR A 339 21.11 -19.27 8.95
CA THR A 339 22.26 -19.56 9.80
C THR A 339 22.17 -18.75 11.09
N LYS A 340 22.74 -19.26 12.20
CA LYS A 340 22.78 -18.51 13.47
C LYS A 340 23.50 -17.17 13.31
N LEU A 341 24.61 -17.16 12.58
CA LEU A 341 25.39 -15.96 12.29
C LEU A 341 24.64 -14.98 11.37
N GLY A 342 23.97 -15.48 10.34
CA GLY A 342 23.12 -14.66 9.46
C GLY A 342 21.94 -14.04 10.20
N ALA A 343 21.32 -14.77 11.14
CA ALA A 343 20.28 -14.21 12.00
C ALA A 343 20.80 -13.16 12.98
N LEU A 344 22.01 -13.35 13.52
CA LEU A 344 22.67 -12.37 14.39
C LEU A 344 22.92 -11.06 13.60
N VAL A 345 23.66 -11.14 12.49
CA VAL A 345 23.91 -9.93 11.67
C VAL A 345 22.61 -9.34 11.11
N GLY A 346 21.68 -10.18 10.68
CA GLY A 346 20.37 -9.78 10.18
C GLY A 346 19.51 -9.06 11.22
N THR A 347 19.63 -9.41 12.50
CA THR A 347 18.93 -8.72 13.60
C THR A 347 19.37 -7.26 13.70
N HIS A 348 20.64 -6.96 13.45
CA HIS A 348 21.11 -5.56 13.47
C HIS A 348 20.46 -4.73 12.36
N VAL A 349 20.36 -5.30 11.16
CA VAL A 349 19.67 -4.69 10.01
C VAL A 349 18.16 -4.55 10.29
N PHE A 350 17.56 -5.56 10.92
CA PHE A 350 16.15 -5.56 11.30
C PHE A 350 15.81 -4.43 12.28
N VAL A 351 16.63 -4.22 13.32
CA VAL A 351 16.41 -3.12 14.28
C VAL A 351 16.40 -1.78 13.55
N LEU A 352 17.40 -1.49 12.71
CA LEU A 352 17.45 -0.24 11.95
C LEU A 352 16.23 -0.09 11.02
N SER A 353 15.80 -1.19 10.41
CA SER A 353 14.63 -1.19 9.53
C SER A 353 13.35 -0.83 10.30
N VAL A 354 13.16 -1.35 11.51
CA VAL A 354 12.03 -0.98 12.39
C VAL A 354 12.09 0.49 12.75
N LEU A 355 13.24 0.97 13.22
CA LEU A 355 13.40 2.37 13.65
C LEU A 355 13.20 3.35 12.49
N SER A 356 13.58 2.96 11.26
CA SER A 356 13.40 3.80 10.08
C SER A 356 11.93 4.18 9.85
N ASN A 357 10.97 3.31 10.21
CA ASN A 357 9.55 3.61 10.03
C ASN A 357 9.04 4.70 10.97
N PHE A 358 9.73 4.98 12.08
CA PHE A 358 9.29 6.00 13.02
C PHE A 358 9.43 7.42 12.45
N PHE A 359 10.34 7.63 11.51
CA PHE A 359 10.40 8.84 10.70
C PHE A 359 9.13 9.02 9.87
N PHE A 360 8.57 7.93 9.34
CA PHE A 360 7.37 7.96 8.50
C PHE A 360 6.06 8.03 9.31
N PHE A 361 5.98 7.34 10.44
CA PHE A 361 4.75 7.25 11.24
C PHE A 361 4.45 8.51 12.04
N ALA A 362 5.49 9.10 12.63
CA ALA A 362 5.34 10.26 13.50
C ALA A 362 5.87 11.51 12.79
N ARG A 363 7.15 11.84 13.00
CA ARG A 363 7.87 12.97 12.40
C ARG A 363 9.38 12.73 12.46
N GLU A 364 10.13 13.63 11.85
CA GLU A 364 11.59 13.60 11.84
C GLU A 364 12.21 13.57 13.24
N GLU A 365 11.74 14.42 14.15
CA GLU A 365 12.27 14.57 15.50
C GLU A 365 12.08 13.30 16.33
N VAL A 366 10.91 12.66 16.18
CA VAL A 366 10.60 11.39 16.84
C VAL A 366 11.56 10.31 16.34
N GLY A 367 11.73 10.18 15.02
CA GLY A 367 12.68 9.23 14.42
C GLY A 367 14.10 9.40 14.99
N TYR A 368 14.60 10.63 15.09
CA TYR A 368 15.90 10.90 15.69
C TYR A 368 15.98 10.54 17.16
N ILE A 369 14.94 10.79 17.96
CA ILE A 369 14.91 10.39 19.37
C ILE A 369 15.07 8.87 19.47
N TYR A 370 14.30 8.09 18.71
CA TYR A 370 14.42 6.63 18.74
C TYR A 370 15.80 6.13 18.30
N ILE A 371 16.40 6.70 17.25
CA ILE A 371 17.76 6.34 16.80
C ILE A 371 18.79 6.70 17.88
N ARG A 372 18.75 7.94 18.40
CA ARG A 372 19.69 8.43 19.41
C ARG A 372 19.65 7.57 20.66
N ARG A 373 18.44 7.34 21.17
CA ARG A 373 18.21 6.59 22.42
C ARG A 373 18.53 5.11 22.27
N THR A 374 18.39 4.54 21.07
CA THR A 374 18.72 3.14 20.82
C THR A 374 20.22 2.90 20.68
N TYR A 375 20.93 3.72 19.92
CA TYR A 375 22.33 3.44 19.57
C TYR A 375 23.35 4.18 20.45
N PHE A 376 22.98 5.29 21.09
CA PHE A 376 23.94 6.19 21.75
C PHE A 376 23.69 6.42 23.24
N GLU A 377 22.55 5.99 23.81
CA GLU A 377 22.26 6.22 25.24
C GLU A 377 23.03 5.26 26.16
N SER A 378 23.06 3.97 25.84
CA SER A 378 23.83 2.97 26.60
C SER A 378 24.01 1.67 25.82
N VAL A 379 25.23 1.14 25.83
CA VAL A 379 25.56 -0.16 25.23
C VAL A 379 24.75 -1.29 25.87
N PHE A 380 24.58 -1.26 27.19
CA PHE A 380 23.81 -2.28 27.91
C PHE A 380 22.36 -2.32 27.41
N ASN A 381 21.75 -1.14 27.27
CA ASN A 381 20.37 -1.04 26.79
C ASN A 381 20.22 -1.54 25.36
N TYR A 382 21.18 -1.21 24.49
CA TYR A 382 21.21 -1.74 23.13
C TYR A 382 21.34 -3.27 23.10
N VAL A 383 22.19 -3.86 23.96
CA VAL A 383 22.34 -5.32 24.08
C VAL A 383 21.02 -5.98 24.52
N VAL A 384 20.31 -5.39 25.49
CA VAL A 384 19.00 -5.90 25.94
C VAL A 384 17.97 -5.83 24.81
N LEU A 385 17.85 -4.68 24.13
CA LEU A 385 16.97 -4.54 22.97
C LEU A 385 17.32 -5.56 21.89
N TYR A 386 18.60 -5.71 21.60
CA TYR A 386 19.09 -6.61 20.57
C TYR A 386 18.78 -8.08 20.89
N ALA A 387 18.91 -8.51 22.14
CA ALA A 387 18.52 -9.85 22.57
C ALA A 387 17.02 -10.10 22.33
N VAL A 388 16.16 -9.13 22.68
CA VAL A 388 14.71 -9.19 22.41
C VAL A 388 14.45 -9.23 20.90
N ALA A 389 15.07 -8.35 20.13
CA ALA A 389 14.94 -8.28 18.68
C ALA A 389 15.40 -9.57 17.99
N TYR A 390 16.46 -10.22 18.49
CA TYR A 390 16.93 -11.51 18.01
C TYR A 390 15.87 -12.61 18.22
N CYS A 391 15.23 -12.63 19.39
CA CYS A 391 14.10 -13.53 19.65
C CYS A 391 12.93 -13.29 18.69
N PHE A 392 12.58 -12.02 18.41
CA PHE A 392 11.58 -11.68 17.39
C PHE A 392 11.99 -12.16 16.01
N PHE A 393 13.25 -11.93 15.63
CA PHE A 393 13.79 -12.33 14.33
C PHE A 393 13.68 -13.85 14.13
N ARG A 394 14.17 -14.63 15.10
CA ARG A 394 14.12 -16.11 15.06
C ARG A 394 12.69 -16.66 15.10
N THR A 395 11.81 -16.01 15.84
CA THR A 395 10.38 -16.36 15.86
C THR A 395 9.74 -16.11 14.50
N GLY A 396 10.02 -14.97 13.87
CA GLY A 396 9.56 -14.66 12.52
C GLY A 396 10.09 -15.65 11.47
N GLU A 397 11.34 -16.07 11.59
CA GLU A 397 11.95 -17.10 10.74
C GLU A 397 11.24 -18.45 10.87
N PHE A 398 10.96 -18.88 12.11
CA PHE A 398 10.21 -20.09 12.40
C PHE A 398 8.78 -20.05 11.87
N ILE A 399 8.06 -18.94 12.08
CA ILE A 399 6.69 -18.79 11.53
C ILE A 399 6.71 -18.91 10.00
N LYS A 400 7.71 -18.30 9.35
CA LYS A 400 7.84 -18.34 7.89
C LYS A 400 8.14 -19.75 7.37
N SER A 401 8.97 -20.53 8.06
CA SER A 401 9.23 -21.92 7.65
C SER A 401 7.96 -22.77 7.74
N VAL A 402 7.23 -22.69 8.85
CA VAL A 402 5.97 -23.42 9.05
C VAL A 402 4.91 -23.05 8.00
N GLU A 403 4.78 -21.77 7.66
CA GLU A 403 3.86 -21.33 6.59
C GLU A 403 4.30 -21.78 5.19
N GLY A 404 5.61 -21.79 4.93
CA GLY A 404 6.18 -22.31 3.68
C GLY A 404 5.86 -23.79 3.48
N ASP A 405 6.06 -24.59 4.54
CA ASP A 405 5.80 -26.02 4.54
C ASP A 405 4.31 -26.33 4.38
N ARG A 406 3.42 -25.56 5.04
CA ARG A 406 1.97 -25.67 4.85
C ARG A 406 1.55 -25.40 3.41
N LYS A 407 2.12 -24.39 2.75
CA LYS A 407 1.83 -24.10 1.32
C LYS A 407 2.33 -25.21 0.39
N TYR A 408 3.42 -25.89 0.75
CA TYR A 408 3.93 -27.03 -0.01
C TYR A 408 3.04 -28.28 0.17
N SER A 409 2.55 -28.53 1.39
CA SER A 409 1.63 -29.64 1.68
C SER A 409 0.28 -29.50 0.98
N LEU A 410 -0.31 -28.29 0.96
CA LEU A 410 -1.57 -28.01 0.26
C LEU A 410 -1.43 -28.14 -1.26
N LYS A 411 -0.24 -27.94 -1.84
CA LYS A 411 0.03 -28.17 -3.27
C LYS A 411 0.18 -29.65 -3.65
N LYS A 412 0.37 -30.55 -2.68
CA LYS A 412 0.42 -32.01 -2.91
C LYS A 412 -0.95 -32.68 -2.74
N SER A 413 -1.93 -31.98 -2.15
CA SER A 413 -3.29 -32.47 -1.90
C SER A 413 -4.32 -32.00 -2.94
N TYR A 414 -3.87 -31.29 -3.98
CA TYR A 414 -4.56 -31.07 -5.25
C TYR A 414 -3.70 -31.67 -6.35
#